data_AF-A0A6I4HY50-F1
#
_entry.id   AF-A0A6I4HY50-F1
#
_cell.length_a   1.000
_cell.length_b   1.000
_cell.length_c   1.000
_cell.angle_alpha   90.00
_cell.angle_beta   90.00
_cell.angle_gamma   90.00
#
_symmetry.space_group_name_H-M   'P 1'
#
loop_
_entity.id
_entity.type
_entity.pdbx_description
1 polymer ?
#
loop_
_entity_poly.entity_id
_entity_poly.type
_entity_poly.pdbx_seq_one_letter_code
_entity_poly.pdbx_strand_id
1 'polypeptide(L)'
;NLTLPTRALKVVNTSIELFHRRGFHIVGVDRLVKESEITKATFYNYFHSKERLIEICLMVQKERLQEKVIAMVEYDHDTSTIDKLKKLYVLHTDVD
;
A
#
# COMPACT_ATOMS: atom_id res chain seq x y z
N ASN A 1 -2.67 -1.19 -14.13
CA ASN A 1 -4.05 -1.40 -13.62
C ASN A 1 -4.20 -2.82 -13.12
N LEU A 2 -3.68 -3.06 -11.92
CA LEU A 2 -3.88 -4.32 -11.21
C LEU A 2 -5.30 -4.32 -10.62
N THR A 3 -6.23 -5.03 -11.24
CA THR A 3 -7.59 -5.15 -10.68
C THR A 3 -7.65 -6.30 -9.70
N LEU A 4 -7.75 -5.98 -8.40
CA LEU A 4 -7.85 -6.98 -7.33
C LEU A 4 -9.29 -7.13 -6.85
N PRO A 5 -9.76 -8.37 -6.55
CA PRO A 5 -11.00 -8.56 -5.81
C PRO A 5 -10.95 -7.86 -4.45
N THR A 6 -12.08 -7.37 -3.94
CA THR A 6 -12.17 -6.65 -2.65
C THR A 6 -11.51 -7.41 -1.49
N ARG A 7 -11.66 -8.74 -1.45
CA ARG A 7 -10.99 -9.57 -0.44
C ARG A 7 -9.47 -9.59 -0.58
N ALA A 8 -8.96 -9.63 -1.80
CA ALA A 8 -7.51 -9.56 -2.04
C ALA A 8 -6.98 -8.17 -1.68
N LEU A 9 -7.73 -7.10 -1.98
CA LEU A 9 -7.38 -5.74 -1.57
C LEU A 9 -7.32 -5.57 -0.04
N LYS A 10 -8.24 -6.21 0.70
CA LYS A 10 -8.18 -6.25 2.19
C LYS A 10 -6.85 -6.86 2.66
N VAL A 11 -6.44 -8.00 2.09
CA VAL A 11 -5.17 -8.65 2.43
C VAL A 11 -3.98 -7.74 2.12
N VAL A 12 -3.99 -7.05 0.97
CA VAL A 12 -2.92 -6.10 0.60
C VAL A 12 -2.81 -4.97 1.63
N ASN A 13 -3.93 -4.36 2.02
CA ASN A 13 -3.94 -3.30 3.03
C ASN A 13 -3.42 -3.77 4.39
N THR A 14 -3.90 -4.92 4.88
CA THR A 14 -3.41 -5.51 6.12
C THR A 14 -1.92 -5.84 6.04
N SER A 15 -1.46 -6.31 4.87
CA SER A 15 -0.05 -6.66 4.66
C SER A 15 0.87 -5.44 4.65
N ILE A 16 0.46 -4.33 4.02
CA ILE A 16 1.18 -3.05 4.06
C ILE A 16 1.42 -2.63 5.51
N GLU A 17 0.38 -2.62 6.35
CA GLU A 17 0.49 -2.23 7.76
C GLU A 17 1.40 -3.18 8.56
N LEU A 18 1.26 -4.48 8.36
CA LEU A 18 2.08 -5.48 9.05
C LEU A 18 3.55 -5.41 8.66
N PHE A 19 3.85 -5.29 7.36
CA PHE A 19 5.22 -5.17 6.87
C PHE A 19 5.87 -3.87 7.34
N HIS A 20 5.14 -2.75 7.32
CA HIS A 20 5.63 -1.48 7.84
C HIS A 20 5.99 -1.57 9.33
N ARG A 21 5.10 -2.14 10.16
CA ARG A 21 5.31 -2.17 11.62
C ARG A 21 6.29 -3.23 12.11
N ARG A 22 6.45 -4.33 11.38
CA ARG A 22 7.16 -5.52 11.89
C ARG A 22 8.26 -6.04 10.97
N GLY A 23 8.37 -5.52 9.76
CA GLY A 23 9.33 -5.95 8.76
C GLY A 23 8.85 -7.16 7.95
N PHE A 24 9.21 -7.18 6.67
CA PHE A 24 8.82 -8.22 5.72
C PHE A 24 9.23 -9.63 6.15
N HIS A 25 10.49 -9.83 6.58
CA HIS A 25 10.98 -11.17 6.91
C HIS A 25 10.33 -11.75 8.18
N ILE A 26 9.94 -10.92 9.14
CA ILE A 26 9.31 -11.34 10.40
C ILE A 26 7.85 -11.76 10.19
N VAL A 27 7.13 -11.12 9.26
CA VAL A 27 5.72 -11.41 9.01
C VAL A 27 5.59 -12.64 8.10
N GLY A 28 5.23 -13.78 8.67
CA GLY A 28 4.94 -15.01 7.93
C GLY A 28 3.53 -15.06 7.35
N VAL A 29 3.30 -15.95 6.36
CA VAL A 29 1.99 -16.16 5.72
C VAL A 29 0.90 -16.51 6.74
N ASP A 30 1.22 -17.35 7.74
CA ASP A 30 0.30 -17.68 8.83
C ASP A 30 -0.32 -16.47 9.53
N ARG A 31 0.50 -15.45 9.74
CA ARG A 31 0.03 -14.21 10.34
C ARG A 31 -0.83 -13.41 9.36
N LEU A 32 -0.39 -13.28 8.12
CA LEU A 32 -1.13 -12.54 7.09
C LEU A 32 -2.55 -13.10 6.94
N VAL A 33 -2.68 -14.43 6.88
CA VAL A 33 -3.99 -15.07 6.71
C VAL A 33 -4.86 -14.96 7.95
N LYS A 34 -4.26 -15.01 9.15
CA LYS A 34 -4.97 -14.79 10.42
C LYS A 34 -5.52 -13.37 10.51
N GLU A 35 -4.68 -12.37 10.28
CA GLU A 35 -5.04 -10.94 10.43
C GLU A 35 -5.97 -10.47 9.29
N SER A 36 -5.93 -11.13 8.13
CA SER A 36 -6.80 -10.83 6.99
C SER A 36 -8.09 -11.66 6.96
N GLU A 37 -8.26 -12.59 7.90
CA GLU A 37 -9.41 -13.50 8.01
C GLU A 37 -9.65 -14.33 6.73
N ILE A 38 -8.57 -14.88 6.16
CA ILE A 38 -8.63 -15.79 5.00
C ILE A 38 -7.90 -17.10 5.28
N THR A 39 -8.07 -18.08 4.40
CA THR A 39 -7.29 -19.33 4.47
C THR A 39 -5.96 -19.20 3.73
N LYS A 40 -4.98 -20.07 4.06
CA LYS A 40 -3.74 -20.21 3.27
C LYS A 40 -4.01 -20.54 1.80
N ALA A 41 -4.97 -21.43 1.53
CA ALA A 41 -5.33 -21.76 0.15
C ALA A 41 -5.83 -20.52 -0.61
N THR A 42 -6.71 -19.72 0.01
CA THR A 42 -7.17 -18.45 -0.56
C THR A 42 -6.03 -17.46 -0.78
N PHE A 43 -5.08 -17.36 0.15
CA PHE A 43 -3.89 -16.52 0.01
C PHE A 43 -3.06 -16.90 -1.22
N TYR A 44 -2.72 -18.18 -1.35
CA TYR A 44 -1.90 -18.65 -2.47
C TYR A 44 -2.66 -18.59 -3.80
N ASN A 45 -3.99 -18.70 -3.79
CA ASN A 45 -4.81 -18.45 -4.98
C ASN A 45 -4.79 -16.98 -5.42
N TYR A 46 -4.74 -16.02 -4.49
CA TYR A 46 -4.67 -14.60 -4.83
C TYR A 46 -3.28 -14.11 -5.21
N PHE A 47 -2.25 -14.59 -4.52
CA PHE A 47 -0.93 -13.96 -4.57
C PHE A 47 0.18 -14.89 -5.05
N HIS A 48 -0.03 -16.20 -5.10
CA HIS A 48 0.98 -17.23 -5.44
C HIS A 48 2.17 -17.34 -4.47
N SER A 49 2.70 -16.23 -3.96
CA SER A 49 3.79 -16.21 -2.98
C SER A 49 3.73 -14.95 -2.10
N LYS A 50 4.52 -14.95 -1.02
CA LYS A 50 4.66 -13.79 -0.13
C LYS A 50 5.45 -12.68 -0.83
N GLU A 51 6.42 -13.05 -1.66
CA GLU A 51 7.24 -12.17 -2.49
C GLU A 51 6.36 -11.43 -3.50
N ARG A 52 5.46 -12.15 -4.17
CA ARG A 52 4.50 -11.52 -5.09
C ARG A 52 3.52 -10.60 -4.38
N LEU A 53 3.12 -10.93 -3.15
CA LEU A 53 2.30 -10.04 -2.34
C LEU A 53 3.03 -8.74 -1.98
N ILE A 54 4.30 -8.77 -1.58
CA ILE A 54 5.04 -7.52 -1.28
C ILE A 54 5.24 -6.67 -2.54
N GLU A 55 5.48 -7.28 -3.71
CA GLU A 55 5.49 -6.55 -4.99
C GLU A 55 4.16 -5.81 -5.23
N ILE A 56 3.02 -6.48 -5.02
CA ILE A 56 1.69 -5.88 -5.14
C ILE A 56 1.51 -4.75 -4.11
N CYS A 57 1.95 -4.96 -2.86
CA CYS A 57 1.89 -3.92 -1.83
C CYS A 57 2.67 -2.67 -2.24
N LEU A 58 3.87 -2.83 -2.82
CA LEU A 58 4.68 -1.72 -3.31
C LEU A 58 4.03 -1.00 -4.50
N MET A 59 3.42 -1.75 -5.44
CA MET A 59 2.67 -1.16 -6.55
C MET A 59 1.49 -0.32 -6.05
N VAL A 60 0.68 -0.86 -5.12
CA VAL A 60 -0.48 -0.15 -4.56
C VAL A 60 -0.05 1.10 -3.80
N GLN A 61 1.04 1.05 -3.02
CA GLN A 61 1.56 2.23 -2.34
C GLN A 61 2.06 3.29 -3.33
N LYS A 62 2.74 2.89 -4.40
CA LYS A 62 3.18 3.78 -5.47
C LYS A 62 1.98 4.44 -6.17
N GLU A 63 0.97 3.67 -6.56
CA GLU A 63 -0.24 4.19 -7.21
C GLU A 63 -0.96 5.20 -6.29
N ARG A 64 -1.13 4.89 -5.00
CA ARG A 64 -1.71 5.83 -4.01
C ARG A 64 -0.90 7.11 -3.85
N LEU A 65 0.42 7.01 -3.88
CA LEU A 65 1.29 8.18 -3.80
C LEU A 65 1.10 9.06 -5.04
N GLN A 66 1.06 8.47 -6.24
CA GLN A 66 0.80 9.18 -7.49
C GLN A 66 -0.57 9.87 -7.47
N GLU A 67 -1.62 9.19 -7.01
CA GLU A 67 -2.96 9.76 -6.88
C GLU A 67 -2.98 10.97 -5.92
N LYS A 68 -2.29 10.88 -4.77
CA LYS A 68 -2.17 12.01 -3.82
C LYS A 68 -1.46 13.21 -4.44
N VAL A 69 -0.40 12.96 -5.21
CA VAL A 69 0.34 14.01 -5.94
C VAL A 69 -0.56 14.69 -6.97
N ILE A 70 -1.25 13.91 -7.80
CA ILE A 70 -2.16 14.43 -8.84
C ILE A 70 -3.28 15.24 -8.18
N ALA A 71 -3.91 14.73 -7.13
CA ALA A 71 -5.00 15.42 -6.46
C ALA A 71 -4.58 16.78 -5.89
N MET A 72 -3.37 16.88 -5.34
CA MET A 72 -2.82 18.14 -4.82
C MET A 72 -2.48 19.14 -5.92
N VAL A 73 -2.04 18.67 -7.09
CA VAL A 73 -1.70 19.56 -8.21
C VAL A 73 -2.98 20.05 -8.90
N GLU A 74 -3.91 19.13 -9.20
CA GLU A 74 -5.05 19.39 -10.07
C GLU A 74 -6.27 19.99 -9.35
N TYR A 75 -6.54 19.63 -8.09
CA TYR A 75 -7.80 20.00 -7.42
C TYR A 75 -7.65 20.97 -6.25
N ASP A 76 -6.45 21.12 -5.69
CA ASP A 76 -6.18 22.06 -4.60
C ASP A 76 -5.88 23.46 -5.16
N HIS A 77 -6.89 24.20 -5.62
CA HIS A 77 -6.69 25.51 -6.27
C HIS A 77 -6.38 26.65 -5.29
N ASP A 78 -6.69 26.48 -3.99
CA ASP A 78 -6.57 27.52 -2.96
C ASP A 78 -5.17 27.54 -2.29
N THR A 79 -4.36 26.49 -2.49
CA THR A 79 -3.01 26.41 -1.94
C THR A 79 -1.99 27.06 -2.90
N SER A 80 -1.13 27.93 -2.37
CA SER A 80 -0.04 28.54 -3.13
C SER A 80 0.91 27.47 -3.71
N THR A 81 1.55 27.75 -4.85
CA THR A 81 2.51 26.82 -5.46
C THR A 81 3.63 26.41 -4.49
N ILE A 82 4.11 27.34 -3.67
CA ILE A 82 5.15 27.07 -2.66
C ILE A 82 4.66 26.08 -1.60
N ASP A 83 3.41 26.22 -1.15
CA ASP A 83 2.86 25.32 -0.14
C ASP A 83 2.52 23.94 -0.72
N LYS A 84 2.15 23.85 -2.01
CA LYS A 84 2.08 22.57 -2.72
C LYS A 84 3.44 21.87 -2.77
N LEU A 85 4.51 22.60 -3.07
CA LEU A 85 5.88 22.04 -3.08
C LEU A 85 6.30 21.55 -1.69
N LYS A 86 5.98 22.27 -0.62
CA LYS A 86 6.23 21.80 0.76
C LYS A 86 5.47 20.52 1.07
N LYS A 87 4.16 20.48 0.74
CA LYS A 87 3.33 19.28 0.94
C LYS A 87 3.89 18.08 0.14
N LEU A 88 4.35 18.28 -1.09
CA LEU A 88 5.00 17.25 -1.90
C LEU A 88 6.32 16.76 -1.29
N TYR A 89 7.15 17.67 -0.79
CA TYR A 89 8.40 17.33 -0.11
C TYR A 89 8.14 16.44 1.11
N VAL A 90 7.21 16.85 1.98
CA VAL A 90 6.80 16.05 3.16
C VAL A 90 6.30 14.67 2.75
N LEU A 91 5.45 14.62 1.71
CA LEU A 91 4.87 13.37 1.21
C LEU A 91 5.92 12.36 0.69
N HIS A 92 7.13 12.80 0.30
CA HIS A 92 8.17 11.94 -0.28
C HIS A 92 9.35 11.65 0.64
N THR A 93 9.51 12.39 1.74
CA THR A 93 10.72 12.34 2.55
C THR A 93 10.60 11.51 3.83
N ASP A 94 9.41 10.97 4.13
CA ASP A 94 9.15 10.16 5.34
C ASP A 94 9.80 10.82 6.59
N VAL A 95 9.71 12.15 6.68
CA VAL A 95 10.21 12.91 7.84
C VAL A 95 9.13 12.85 8.90
N ASP A 96 8.99 11.69 9.52
CA ASP A 96 8.40 11.49 10.84
C ASP A 96 9.43 10.83 11.77
#